data_AF-A0A2R6G2Q2-F1
#
_entry.id   AF-A0A2R6G2Q2-F1
#
_cell.length_a   1.000
_cell.length_b   1.000
_cell.length_c   1.000
_cell.angle_alpha   90.00
_cell.angle_beta   90.00
_cell.angle_gamma   90.00
#
_symmetry.space_group_name_H-M   'P 1'
#
loop_
_entity.id
_entity.type
_entity.pdbx_description
1 polymer ?
#
loop_
_entity_poly.entity_id
_entity_poly.type
_entity_poly.pdbx_seq_one_letter_code
_entity_poly.pdbx_strand_id
1 'polypeptide(L)'
;MDYRLAIAETPDSVPGGTGILLLHPSIGETDRIDTDFLKTDTDHMLVVSTRTTAREVEQKLEHYDVDEDRATILDTISVERGYTRRASDHVRYVPAPDDLDSIVDQTRDFLEEHDGKRRVSIDSLTEMIYYSDV
;
A
#
# COMPACT_ATOMS: atom_id res chain seq x y z
N MET A 1 5.54 14.30 13.74
CA MET A 1 6.05 14.71 12.42
C MET A 1 4.85 14.92 11.53
N ASP A 2 4.79 16.00 10.76
CA ASP A 2 3.67 16.27 9.86
C ASP A 2 3.97 15.76 8.46
N TYR A 3 2.94 15.26 7.78
CA TYR A 3 3.00 14.67 6.44
C TYR A 3 2.22 15.55 5.46
N ARG A 4 2.81 15.88 4.32
CA ARG A 4 2.09 16.60 3.25
C ARG A 4 1.11 15.68 2.54
N LEU A 5 -0.16 16.07 2.38
CA LEU A 5 -1.14 15.21 1.72
C LEU A 5 -0.97 15.16 0.20
N ALA A 6 -0.72 16.30 -0.44
CA ALA A 6 -0.70 16.45 -1.90
C ALA A 6 -2.01 15.99 -2.59
N ILE A 7 -3.14 16.08 -1.89
CA ILE A 7 -4.48 15.80 -2.42
C ILE A 7 -5.21 17.14 -2.56
N ALA A 8 -5.78 17.39 -3.75
CA ALA A 8 -6.55 18.60 -3.99
C ALA A 8 -7.74 18.71 -3.01
N GLU A 9 -8.08 19.94 -2.60
CA GLU A 9 -9.21 20.23 -1.70
C GLU A 9 -9.10 19.56 -0.30
N THR A 10 -7.89 19.21 0.13
CA THR A 10 -7.57 18.73 1.49
C THR A 10 -6.63 19.70 2.21
N PRO A 11 -6.44 19.59 3.55
CA PRO A 11 -5.40 20.33 4.24
C PRO A 11 -4.01 20.04 3.66
N ASP A 12 -3.10 21.02 3.71
CA ASP A 12 -1.74 20.85 3.18
C ASP A 12 -0.97 19.72 3.87
N SER A 13 -1.23 19.49 5.16
CA SER A 13 -0.57 18.46 5.95
C SER A 13 -1.44 17.88 7.06
N VAL A 14 -1.06 16.70 7.55
CA VAL A 14 -1.66 16.01 8.69
C VAL A 14 -0.60 15.54 9.69
N PRO A 15 -0.94 15.41 10.99
CA PRO A 15 -0.06 14.78 11.96
C PRO A 15 0.20 13.31 11.63
N GLY A 16 1.41 12.83 11.90
CA GLY A 16 1.72 11.39 11.88
C GLY A 16 0.78 10.57 12.77
N GLY A 17 0.44 9.36 12.31
CA GLY A 17 -0.56 8.50 12.96
C GLY A 17 -2.01 8.77 12.50
N THR A 18 -2.21 9.67 11.54
CA THR A 18 -3.52 9.93 10.93
C THR A 18 -3.85 8.84 9.90
N GLY A 19 -5.01 8.20 10.04
CA GLY A 19 -5.58 7.35 9.00
C GLY A 19 -6.44 8.14 8.02
N ILE A 20 -6.32 7.84 6.72
CA ILE A 20 -7.07 8.51 5.66
C ILE A 20 -7.82 7.43 4.86
N LEU A 21 -9.12 7.64 4.69
CA LEU A 21 -9.94 6.78 3.83
C LEU A 21 -10.23 7.53 2.54
N LEU A 22 -9.73 7.00 1.42
CA LEU A 22 -9.99 7.53 0.09
C LEU A 22 -11.17 6.79 -0.53
N LEU A 23 -12.22 7.55 -0.88
CA LEU A 23 -13.45 7.04 -1.47
C LEU A 23 -13.63 7.68 -2.84
N HIS A 24 -13.77 6.83 -3.86
CA HIS A 24 -13.85 7.29 -5.24
C HIS A 24 -14.69 6.33 -6.11
N PRO A 25 -15.30 6.81 -7.20
CA PRO A 25 -15.87 5.93 -8.22
C PRO A 25 -14.75 5.20 -8.98
N SER A 26 -15.06 4.05 -9.58
CA SER A 26 -14.10 3.23 -10.35
C SER A 26 -13.55 3.92 -11.61
N ILE A 27 -14.15 5.03 -12.04
CA ILE A 27 -13.71 5.88 -13.16
C ILE A 27 -12.79 7.03 -12.72
N GLY A 28 -12.49 7.16 -11.41
CA GLY A 28 -11.62 8.20 -10.89
C GLY A 28 -10.14 7.93 -11.12
N GLU A 29 -9.33 8.98 -11.25
CA GLU A 29 -7.86 8.96 -11.37
C GLU A 29 -7.19 8.56 -10.03
N THR A 30 -7.45 7.33 -9.61
CA THR A 30 -7.32 6.94 -8.20
C THR A 30 -5.96 6.38 -7.89
N ASP A 31 -5.41 5.66 -8.85
CA ASP A 31 -3.98 5.37 -8.89
C ASP A 31 -3.15 6.66 -8.83
N ARG A 32 -3.58 7.77 -9.46
CA ARG A 32 -2.84 9.05 -9.35
C ARG A 32 -2.87 9.60 -7.93
N ILE A 33 -4.04 9.64 -7.29
CA ILE A 33 -4.17 10.15 -5.91
C ILE A 33 -3.35 9.29 -4.95
N ASP A 34 -3.45 7.96 -5.05
CA ASP A 34 -2.70 7.03 -4.20
C ASP A 34 -1.19 7.18 -4.40
N THR A 35 -0.72 7.28 -5.64
CA THR A 35 0.71 7.39 -5.94
C THR A 35 1.28 8.77 -5.62
N ASP A 36 0.51 9.86 -5.81
CA ASP A 36 0.89 11.20 -5.35
C ASP A 36 1.00 11.25 -3.83
N PHE A 37 0.09 10.58 -3.12
CA PHE A 37 0.17 10.38 -1.67
C PHE A 37 1.42 9.58 -1.29
N LEU A 38 1.78 8.53 -2.01
CA LEU A 38 2.94 7.69 -1.71
C LEU A 38 4.27 8.40 -1.97
N LYS A 39 4.46 9.06 -3.12
CA LYS A 39 5.75 9.68 -3.49
C LYS A 39 6.03 11.01 -2.81
N THR A 40 5.00 11.68 -2.29
CA THR A 40 5.18 13.00 -1.65
C THR A 40 5.61 12.84 -0.20
N ASP A 41 6.75 13.42 0.16
CA ASP A 41 7.14 13.59 1.57
C ASP A 41 7.19 12.25 2.33
N THR A 42 7.80 11.25 1.68
CA THR A 42 7.88 9.86 2.13
C THR A 42 9.31 9.32 1.97
N ASP A 43 9.85 8.78 3.05
CA ASP A 43 11.16 8.13 3.07
C ASP A 43 11.02 6.63 2.76
N HIS A 44 10.00 5.99 3.30
CA HIS A 44 9.68 4.59 3.06
C HIS A 44 8.17 4.38 2.95
N MET A 45 7.75 3.46 2.09
CA MET A 45 6.33 3.14 1.93
C MET A 45 6.07 1.64 1.90
N LEU A 46 4.93 1.26 2.45
CA LEU A 46 4.36 -0.07 2.37
C LEU A 46 3.07 -0.01 1.56
N VAL A 47 2.98 -0.83 0.51
CA VAL A 47 1.77 -1.00 -0.30
C VAL A 47 1.23 -2.40 -0.04
N VAL A 48 0.15 -2.48 0.73
CA VAL A 48 -0.62 -3.71 0.93
C VAL A 48 -1.63 -3.83 -0.20
N SER A 49 -1.41 -4.78 -1.09
CA SER A 49 -2.28 -5.02 -2.23
C SER A 49 -3.17 -6.22 -1.99
N THR A 50 -4.47 -5.97 -1.95
CA THR A 50 -5.50 -6.99 -1.71
C THR A 50 -6.24 -7.43 -2.96
N ARG A 51 -5.94 -6.82 -4.12
CA ARG A 51 -6.63 -7.13 -5.39
C ARG A 51 -5.70 -7.45 -6.55
N THR A 52 -4.50 -6.91 -6.52
CA THR A 52 -3.54 -7.02 -7.62
C THR A 52 -2.24 -7.66 -7.14
N THR A 53 -1.54 -8.30 -8.06
CA THR A 53 -0.26 -8.94 -7.78
C THR A 53 0.85 -7.92 -7.56
N ALA A 54 1.94 -8.30 -6.89
CA ALA A 54 3.12 -7.45 -6.71
C ALA A 54 3.61 -6.86 -8.04
N ARG A 55 3.60 -7.66 -9.11
CA ARG A 55 4.00 -7.25 -10.46
C ARG A 55 3.13 -6.12 -11.01
N GLU A 56 1.84 -6.12 -10.71
CA GLU A 56 0.91 -5.06 -11.12
C GLU A 56 1.08 -3.80 -10.28
N VAL A 57 1.40 -3.96 -8.99
CA VAL A 57 1.77 -2.85 -8.11
C VAL A 57 3.06 -2.18 -8.58
N GLU A 58 4.12 -2.94 -8.87
CA GLU A 58 5.39 -2.42 -9.39
C GLU A 58 5.15 -1.60 -10.67
N GLN A 59 4.41 -2.14 -11.64
CA GLN A 59 4.04 -1.41 -12.85
C GLN A 59 3.27 -0.12 -12.57
N LYS A 60 2.40 -0.10 -11.55
CA LYS A 60 1.70 1.12 -11.12
C LYS A 60 2.69 2.13 -10.56
N LEU A 61 3.59 1.71 -9.67
CA LEU A 61 4.58 2.60 -9.07
C LEU A 61 5.50 3.22 -10.14
N GLU A 62 6.01 2.40 -11.07
CA GLU A 62 6.80 2.84 -12.22
C GLU A 62 6.02 3.85 -13.08
N HIS A 63 4.76 3.53 -13.43
CA HIS A 63 3.94 4.38 -14.30
C HIS A 63 3.68 5.78 -13.73
N TYR A 64 3.62 5.93 -12.41
CA TYR A 64 3.33 7.18 -11.72
C TYR A 64 4.56 7.86 -11.08
N ASP A 65 5.76 7.44 -11.48
CA ASP A 65 7.05 7.98 -11.03
C ASP A 65 7.23 7.89 -9.49
N VAL A 66 6.81 6.77 -8.89
CA VAL A 66 7.08 6.47 -7.48
C VAL A 66 8.43 5.75 -7.38
N ASP A 67 9.27 6.17 -6.44
CA ASP A 67 10.59 5.55 -6.18
C ASP A 67 10.42 4.14 -5.60
N GLU A 68 10.59 3.12 -6.45
CA GLU A 68 10.41 1.70 -6.11
C GLU A 68 11.41 1.21 -5.05
N ASP A 69 12.61 1.81 -4.98
CA ASP A 69 13.64 1.43 -4.00
C ASP A 69 13.21 1.76 -2.55
N ARG A 70 12.18 2.60 -2.39
CA ARG A 70 11.59 2.97 -1.11
C ARG A 70 10.31 2.21 -0.79
N ALA A 71 9.83 1.39 -1.72
CA ALA A 71 8.54 0.72 -1.63
C ALA A 71 8.70 -0.75 -1.24
N THR A 72 8.11 -1.13 -0.11
CA THR A 72 7.82 -2.53 0.21
C THR A 72 6.42 -2.87 -0.29
N ILE A 73 6.26 -3.98 -1.01
CA ILE A 73 4.98 -4.45 -1.51
C ILE A 73 4.58 -5.70 -0.74
N LEU A 74 3.40 -5.67 -0.13
CA LEU A 74 2.79 -6.83 0.51
C LEU A 74 1.68 -7.37 -0.39
N ASP A 75 1.96 -8.47 -1.08
CA ASP A 75 1.04 -9.14 -1.99
C ASP A 75 0.25 -10.22 -1.24
N THR A 76 -1.06 -10.00 -1.13
CA THR A 76 -1.98 -10.91 -0.44
C THR A 76 -2.75 -11.84 -1.38
N ILE A 77 -2.53 -11.75 -2.70
CA ILE A 77 -3.35 -12.43 -3.72
C ILE A 77 -2.57 -13.53 -4.44
N SER A 78 -1.27 -13.35 -4.64
CA SER A 78 -0.46 -14.29 -5.43
C SER A 78 -0.40 -15.69 -4.82
N VAL A 79 -0.37 -15.80 -3.48
CA VAL A 79 -0.38 -17.11 -2.81
C VAL A 79 -1.73 -17.79 -2.98
N GLU A 80 -2.82 -17.09 -2.65
CA GLU A 80 -4.20 -17.56 -2.78
C GLU A 80 -4.50 -18.08 -4.20
N ARG A 81 -4.06 -17.35 -5.23
CA ARG A 81 -4.29 -17.70 -6.64
C ARG A 81 -3.28 -18.69 -7.22
N GLY A 82 -2.30 -19.13 -6.44
CA GLY A 82 -1.26 -20.05 -6.89
C GLY A 82 -0.33 -19.47 -7.95
N TYR A 83 -0.15 -18.16 -7.98
CA TYR A 83 0.75 -17.49 -8.91
C TYR A 83 2.21 -17.67 -8.51
N THR A 84 3.08 -17.62 -9.52
CA THR A 84 4.53 -17.69 -9.31
C THR A 84 5.01 -16.49 -8.53
N ARG A 85 5.66 -16.75 -7.40
CA ARG A 85 6.29 -15.74 -6.55
C ARG A 85 7.74 -15.56 -6.98
N ARG A 86 8.18 -14.31 -7.14
CA ARG A 86 9.58 -14.00 -7.37
C ARG A 86 10.18 -13.57 -6.04
N ALA A 87 11.34 -14.13 -5.70
CA ALA A 87 12.10 -13.62 -4.59
C ALA A 87 12.61 -12.23 -4.98
N SER A 88 12.23 -11.22 -4.20
CA SER A 88 12.74 -9.86 -4.28
C SER A 88 12.85 -9.32 -2.86
N ASP A 89 13.84 -8.46 -2.60
CA ASP A 89 14.08 -7.92 -1.26
C ASP A 89 12.95 -7.00 -0.79
N HIS A 90 12.21 -6.41 -1.72
CA HIS A 90 11.13 -5.44 -1.45
C HIS A 90 9.72 -6.02 -1.63
N VAL A 91 9.57 -7.32 -1.92
CA VAL A 91 8.26 -7.96 -2.09
C VAL A 91 8.05 -9.04 -1.03
N ARG A 92 6.96 -8.91 -0.29
CA ARG A 92 6.53 -9.85 0.76
C ARG A 92 5.19 -10.46 0.36
N TYR A 93 4.95 -11.68 0.83
CA TYR A 93 3.76 -12.44 0.48
C TYR A 93 3.07 -12.95 1.73
N VAL A 94 1.74 -12.81 1.78
CA VAL A 94 0.88 -13.44 2.79
C VAL A 94 -0.09 -14.42 2.12
N PRO A 95 -0.67 -15.38 2.88
CA PRO A 95 -1.48 -16.44 2.30
C PRO A 95 -2.70 -15.94 1.51
N ALA A 96 -3.44 -14.97 2.05
CA ALA A 96 -4.68 -14.46 1.50
C ALA A 96 -5.02 -13.06 2.07
N PRO A 97 -5.98 -12.34 1.48
CA PRO A 97 -6.41 -11.01 1.97
C PRO A 97 -7.07 -11.02 3.37
N ASP A 98 -7.58 -12.15 3.85
CA ASP A 98 -8.17 -12.35 5.19
C ASP A 98 -7.18 -12.76 6.27
N ASP A 99 -5.91 -13.01 5.91
CA ASP A 99 -4.86 -13.27 6.90
C ASP A 99 -4.42 -11.95 7.57
N LEU A 100 -5.34 -11.37 8.36
CA LEU A 100 -5.19 -10.09 9.03
C LEU A 100 -4.00 -10.09 9.99
N ASP A 101 -3.78 -11.20 10.70
CA ASP A 101 -2.67 -11.34 11.62
C ASP A 101 -1.34 -11.21 10.88
N SER A 102 -1.17 -11.92 9.75
CA SER A 102 0.04 -11.79 8.93
C SER A 102 0.19 -10.38 8.34
N ILE A 103 -0.90 -9.75 7.88
CA ILE A 103 -0.84 -8.36 7.37
C ILE A 103 -0.41 -7.37 8.46
N VAL A 104 -0.95 -7.52 9.68
CA VAL A 104 -0.61 -6.67 10.83
C VAL A 104 0.84 -6.87 11.24
N ASP A 105 1.31 -8.11 11.32
CA ASP A 105 2.69 -8.41 11.68
C ASP A 105 3.66 -7.87 10.61
N GLN A 106 3.39 -8.06 9.32
CA GLN A 106 4.21 -7.50 8.24
C GLN A 106 4.21 -5.96 8.25
N THR A 107 3.09 -5.33 8.59
CA THR A 107 3.01 -3.88 8.74
C THR A 107 3.82 -3.42 9.96
N ARG A 108 3.79 -4.15 11.08
CA ARG A 108 4.62 -3.86 12.26
C ARG A 108 6.10 -3.95 11.90
N ASP A 109 6.52 -5.04 11.27
CA ASP A 109 7.92 -5.25 10.87
C ASP A 109 8.41 -4.08 10.00
N PHE A 110 7.62 -3.68 8.99
CA PHE A 110 7.94 -2.50 8.16
C PHE A 110 8.11 -1.22 8.99
N LEU A 111 7.23 -0.96 9.95
CA LEU A 111 7.32 0.25 10.78
C LEU A 111 8.53 0.25 11.73
N GLU A 112 8.97 -0.93 12.18
CA GLU A 112 10.12 -1.12 13.07
C GLU A 112 11.45 -1.13 12.31
N GLU A 113 11.49 -1.64 11.08
CA GLU A 113 12.70 -1.71 10.23
C GLU A 113 13.08 -0.36 9.61
N HIS A 114 12.11 0.54 9.47
CA HIS A 114 12.31 1.83 8.82
C HIS A 114 12.15 3.00 9.78
N ASP A 115 12.97 4.03 9.57
CA ASP A 115 12.86 5.33 10.24
C ASP A 115 12.29 6.40 9.29
N GLY A 116 12.16 7.64 9.76
CA GLY A 116 11.72 8.77 8.94
C GLY A 116 10.21 8.78 8.66
N LYS A 117 9.80 9.37 7.54
CA LYS A 117 8.40 9.45 7.09
C LYS A 117 7.99 8.15 6.42
N ARG A 118 7.13 7.40 7.10
CA ARG A 118 6.60 6.11 6.64
C ARG A 118 5.15 6.24 6.25
N ARG A 119 4.78 5.74 5.08
CA ARG A 119 3.37 5.63 4.66
C ARG A 119 2.98 4.18 4.45
N VAL A 120 1.76 3.86 4.84
CA VAL A 120 1.15 2.55 4.59
C VAL A 120 -0.10 2.80 3.76
N SER A 121 -0.23 2.11 2.63
CA SER A 121 -1.43 2.11 1.79
C SER A 121 -2.02 0.71 1.73
N ILE A 122 -3.35 0.62 1.72
CA ILE A 122 -4.11 -0.63 1.56
C ILE A 122 -5.05 -0.47 0.36
N ASP A 123 -4.71 -1.11 -0.76
CA ASP A 123 -5.48 -1.04 -2.01
C ASP A 123 -6.02 -2.44 -2.37
N SER A 124 -7.29 -2.75 -2.10
CA SER A 124 -8.31 -1.92 -1.45
C SER A 124 -8.82 -2.52 -0.15
N LEU A 125 -9.08 -1.67 0.85
CA LEU A 125 -9.73 -2.06 2.09
C LEU A 125 -11.09 -2.74 1.85
N THR A 126 -11.84 -2.28 0.83
CA THR A 126 -13.15 -2.85 0.45
C THR A 126 -13.04 -4.32 0.08
N GLU A 127 -11.94 -4.75 -0.53
CA GLU A 127 -11.78 -6.15 -0.93
C GLU A 127 -11.77 -7.09 0.28
N MET A 128 -11.18 -6.65 1.39
CA MET A 128 -11.08 -7.44 2.63
C MET A 128 -12.47 -7.76 3.21
N ILE A 129 -13.48 -6.94 2.91
CA ILE A 129 -14.87 -7.19 3.32
C ILE A 129 -15.41 -8.48 2.70
N TYR A 130 -15.04 -8.79 1.44
CA TYR A 130 -15.49 -10.03 0.79
C TYR A 130 -14.94 -11.30 1.44
N TYR A 131 -13.90 -11.17 2.26
CA TYR A 131 -13.31 -12.28 2.99
C TYR A 131 -13.67 -12.28 4.48
N SER A 132 -14.44 -11.31 4.97
CA SER A 132 -14.77 -11.15 6.39
C SER A 132 -15.86 -12.11 6.91
N ASP A 133 -16.43 -12.95 6.04
CA ASP A 133 -17.55 -13.87 6.33
C ASP A 133 -17.12 -15.35 6.49
N VAL A 134 -15.82 -15.62 6.64
CA VAL A 134 -15.26 -16.99 6.79
C VAL A 134 -15.06 -17.36 8.25
#